data_AF-A0A6A4RRE6-F1
#
_entry.id   AF-A0A6A4RRE6-F1
#
_cell.length_a   1.000
_cell.length_b   1.000
_cell.length_c   1.000
_cell.angle_alpha   90.00
_cell.angle_beta   90.00
_cell.angle_gamma   90.00
#
_symmetry.space_group_name_H-M   'P 1'
#
loop_
_entity.id
_entity.type
_entity.pdbx_description
1 polymer ?
#
loop_
_entity_poly.entity_id
_entity_poly.type
_entity_poly.pdbx_seq_one_letter_code
_entity_poly.pdbx_strand_id
1 'polypeptide(L)'
;MTHFPARQREIQRGPSPQPDRSMHRLGSSEPCTGERSKRTSQADVGRNLNAVTVGGEERVWTYTVNSKITMDALSEEDTKMYFYENRLKTFESWPFDEDCTCTPENMAKAGFIHTPSDNSPDIAMCFFCLKELEGWEPEDDPLKEHKSHSPSCHFITLKKKVEDLTVEEFFKLQKERRKFIINKSCNDIITKFEEASKLRRADIIKTAMGEE
;
A
#
# COMPACT_ATOMS: atom_id res chain seq x y z
N MET A 1 -13.76 18.04 -32.63
CA MET A 1 -13.40 18.38 -31.24
C MET A 1 -13.52 17.10 -30.45
N THR A 2 -12.40 16.43 -30.18
CA THR A 2 -12.37 15.23 -29.34
C THR A 2 -12.43 15.68 -27.89
N HIS A 3 -13.60 15.55 -27.27
CA HIS A 3 -13.71 15.63 -25.81
C HIS A 3 -12.84 14.50 -25.23
N PHE A 4 -11.71 14.86 -24.64
CA PHE A 4 -11.01 13.94 -23.73
C PHE A 4 -11.79 13.96 -22.42
N PRO A 5 -12.28 12.83 -21.91
CA PRO A 5 -12.94 12.80 -20.61
C PRO A 5 -11.92 13.16 -19.52
N ALA A 6 -12.36 13.93 -18.52
CA ALA A 6 -11.52 14.26 -17.39
C ALA A 6 -11.11 12.96 -16.69
N ARG A 7 -9.80 12.75 -16.48
CA ARG A 7 -9.33 11.59 -15.71
C ARG A 7 -9.69 11.80 -14.26
N GLN A 8 -10.20 10.75 -13.60
CA GLN A 8 -10.44 10.74 -12.17
C GLN A 8 -9.22 11.25 -11.39
N ARG A 9 -9.49 12.06 -10.37
CA ARG A 9 -8.42 12.62 -9.55
C ARG A 9 -8.08 11.63 -8.46
N GLU A 10 -6.84 11.18 -8.48
CA GLU A 10 -6.27 10.55 -7.29
C GLU A 10 -6.12 11.62 -6.21
N ILE A 11 -6.57 11.32 -4.99
CA ILE A 11 -6.37 12.19 -3.84
C ILE A 11 -4.86 12.23 -3.54
N GLN A 12 -4.17 13.20 -4.16
CA GLN A 12 -2.77 13.45 -3.90
C GLN A 12 -2.64 14.13 -2.54
N ARG A 13 -2.33 13.37 -1.49
CA ARG A 13 -1.75 13.96 -0.29
C ARG A 13 -0.32 14.40 -0.60
N GLY A 14 -0.19 15.59 -1.20
CA GLY A 14 1.05 16.34 -1.41
C GLY A 14 2.12 15.65 -2.29
N PRO A 15 2.83 16.38 -3.17
CA PRO A 15 3.94 15.79 -3.92
C PRO A 15 5.12 15.51 -2.98
N SER A 16 5.67 14.29 -3.08
CA SER A 16 7.01 13.99 -2.55
C SER A 16 8.02 14.89 -3.28
N PRO A 17 8.82 15.72 -2.57
CA PRO A 17 9.87 16.51 -3.20
C PRO A 17 10.96 15.55 -3.68
N GLN A 18 11.21 15.56 -4.98
CA GLN A 18 12.38 14.89 -5.55
C GLN A 18 13.64 15.55 -4.97
N PRO A 19 14.61 14.79 -4.45
CA PRO A 19 15.87 15.37 -4.02
C PRO A 19 16.65 15.88 -5.23
N ASP A 20 16.97 17.17 -5.21
CA ASP A 20 17.89 17.82 -6.14
C ASP A 20 19.26 17.11 -6.04
N ARG A 21 19.61 16.36 -7.08
CA ARG A 21 20.94 15.77 -7.25
C ARG A 21 21.84 16.78 -7.94
N SER A 22 22.31 17.75 -7.18
CA SER A 22 23.53 18.49 -7.49
C SER A 22 24.43 18.47 -6.27
N MET A 23 25.55 17.74 -6.39
CA MET A 23 26.90 18.16 -5.97
C MET A 23 27.86 16.97 -5.71
N HIS A 24 28.84 16.94 -6.60
CA HIS A 24 30.27 16.69 -6.42
C HIS A 24 30.84 15.31 -6.01
N ARG A 25 31.74 14.89 -6.89
CA ARG A 25 32.57 13.70 -6.94
C ARG A 25 33.92 14.02 -6.29
N LEU A 26 34.29 13.28 -5.24
CA LEU A 26 35.66 13.06 -4.72
C LEU A 26 35.60 11.69 -4.05
N GLY A 27 36.51 10.72 -4.14
CA GLY A 27 37.83 10.55 -4.73
C GLY A 27 38.24 9.10 -4.37
N SER A 28 39.03 8.48 -5.23
CA SER A 28 39.38 7.05 -5.25
C SER A 28 40.38 6.63 -4.15
N SER A 29 40.30 5.39 -3.64
CA SER A 29 41.49 4.61 -3.23
C SER A 29 41.20 3.09 -3.07
N GLU A 30 41.72 2.35 -4.04
CA GLU A 30 42.36 1.02 -4.08
C GLU A 30 41.76 -0.29 -3.50
N PRO A 31 42.04 -1.45 -4.15
CA PRO A 31 41.46 -2.75 -3.83
C PRO A 31 42.43 -3.67 -3.04
N CYS A 32 41.94 -4.35 -2.01
CA CYS A 32 42.71 -5.34 -1.27
C CYS A 32 42.48 -6.75 -1.83
N THR A 33 43.54 -7.32 -2.42
CA THR A 33 43.62 -8.72 -2.88
C THR A 33 43.98 -9.65 -1.72
N GLY A 34 43.28 -10.77 -1.56
CA GLY A 34 43.61 -11.80 -0.57
C GLY A 34 43.10 -13.19 -0.99
N GLU A 35 43.97 -14.17 -0.90
CA GLU A 35 44.03 -15.42 -1.66
C GLU A 35 43.00 -16.52 -1.31
N ARG A 36 42.72 -17.33 -2.33
CA ARG A 36 41.93 -18.57 -2.27
C ARG A 36 42.81 -19.74 -1.85
N SER A 37 42.67 -20.22 -0.60
CA SER A 37 43.23 -21.51 -0.18
C SER A 37 42.12 -22.57 -0.14
N LYS A 38 42.22 -23.59 -1.00
CA LYS A 38 41.40 -24.80 -0.94
C LYS A 38 42.04 -25.76 0.06
N ARG A 39 41.30 -26.16 1.10
CA ARG A 39 41.59 -27.40 1.84
C ARG A 39 40.29 -28.11 2.16
N THR A 40 40.18 -29.32 1.64
CA THR A 40 39.11 -30.28 1.89
C THR A 40 39.33 -30.98 3.23
N SER A 41 38.33 -30.97 4.11
CA SER A 41 38.10 -32.10 5.02
C SER A 41 36.61 -32.17 5.36
N GLN A 42 36.09 -33.37 5.22
CA GLN A 42 34.70 -33.76 5.35
C GLN A 42 34.42 -34.05 6.83
N ALA A 43 33.57 -33.24 7.45
CA ALA A 43 32.68 -33.55 8.57
C ALA A 43 32.18 -32.22 9.14
N ASP A 44 30.90 -31.90 8.94
CA ASP A 44 30.11 -31.13 9.90
C ASP A 44 28.64 -31.20 9.47
N VAL A 45 27.93 -32.06 10.18
CA VAL A 45 26.49 -32.27 10.10
C VAL A 45 25.81 -31.00 10.64
N GLY A 46 24.89 -30.43 9.87
CA GLY A 46 23.82 -29.55 10.38
C GLY A 46 24.24 -28.15 10.83
N ARG A 47 24.60 -27.27 9.89
CA ARG A 47 24.71 -25.83 10.19
C ARG A 47 23.36 -25.15 10.01
N ASN A 48 22.74 -24.70 11.11
CA ASN A 48 21.54 -23.86 11.09
C ASN A 48 21.92 -22.47 10.52
N LEU A 49 21.32 -22.07 9.39
CA LEU A 49 21.63 -20.83 8.67
C LEU A 49 21.25 -19.54 9.45
N ASN A 50 20.60 -19.66 10.61
CA ASN A 50 20.11 -18.54 11.40
C ASN A 50 20.96 -18.21 12.65
N ALA A 51 22.12 -18.87 12.83
CA ALA A 51 22.99 -18.64 13.98
C ALA A 51 24.13 -17.66 13.63
N VAL A 52 24.11 -16.46 14.22
CA VAL A 52 25.27 -15.56 14.28
C VAL A 52 25.70 -15.45 15.75
N THR A 53 26.97 -15.77 16.02
CA THR A 53 27.54 -15.70 17.36
C THR A 53 28.07 -14.29 17.64
N VAL A 54 27.48 -13.62 18.63
CA VAL A 54 28.05 -12.41 19.25
C VAL A 54 28.11 -12.67 20.74
N GLY A 55 29.32 -12.74 21.31
CA GLY A 55 29.51 -12.78 22.77
C GLY A 55 29.24 -14.11 23.47
N GLY A 56 29.28 -15.25 22.79
CA GLY A 56 29.35 -16.56 23.46
C GLY A 56 28.05 -17.11 24.07
N GLU A 57 26.90 -16.48 23.84
CA GLU A 57 25.59 -17.08 24.14
C GLU A 57 24.89 -17.52 22.85
N GLU A 58 24.54 -18.81 22.77
CA GLU A 58 23.62 -19.32 21.75
C GLU A 58 22.22 -18.78 22.00
N ARG A 59 21.87 -17.68 21.33
CA ARG A 59 20.49 -17.19 21.31
C ARG A 59 19.78 -17.70 20.06
N VAL A 60 19.05 -18.81 20.22
CA VAL A 60 18.16 -19.34 19.18
C VAL A 60 16.93 -18.44 19.11
N TRP A 61 16.80 -17.64 18.04
CA TRP A 61 15.53 -17.00 17.70
C TRP A 61 14.58 -18.08 17.19
N THR A 62 13.86 -18.73 18.09
CA THR A 62 12.68 -19.48 17.68
C THR A 62 11.65 -18.44 17.26
N TYR A 63 11.47 -18.28 15.94
CA TYR A 63 10.34 -17.52 15.43
C TYR A 63 9.07 -18.30 15.80
N THR A 64 8.54 -18.07 17.00
CA THR A 64 7.17 -18.46 17.30
C THR A 64 6.31 -17.64 16.36
N VAL A 65 5.80 -18.28 15.31
CA VAL A 65 4.76 -17.69 14.48
C VAL A 65 3.59 -17.43 15.42
N ASN A 66 3.41 -16.18 15.82
CA ASN A 66 2.45 -15.80 16.85
C ASN A 66 1.06 -16.19 16.33
N SER A 67 0.42 -17.24 16.86
CA SER A 67 -0.83 -17.77 16.31
C SER A 67 -2.00 -16.78 16.35
N LYS A 68 -1.86 -15.70 17.13
CA LYS A 68 -2.76 -14.53 17.09
C LYS A 68 -2.72 -13.81 15.73
N ILE A 69 -1.55 -13.69 15.10
CA ILE A 69 -1.39 -13.03 13.79
C ILE A 69 -2.17 -13.77 12.69
N THR A 70 -2.32 -15.09 12.80
CA THR A 70 -3.03 -15.92 11.79
C THR A 70 -4.55 -15.92 11.98
N MET A 71 -5.05 -15.80 13.21
CA MET A 71 -6.50 -15.79 13.48
C MET A 71 -7.11 -14.40 13.31
N ASP A 72 -6.36 -13.32 13.60
CA ASP A 72 -6.81 -11.93 13.39
C ASP A 72 -7.00 -11.58 11.91
N ALA A 73 -6.39 -12.35 10.99
CA ALA A 73 -6.52 -12.17 9.53
C ALA A 73 -7.90 -12.55 8.96
N LEU A 74 -8.78 -13.12 9.78
CA LEU A 74 -10.16 -13.48 9.44
C LEU A 74 -11.19 -12.79 10.32
N SER A 75 -10.85 -11.68 10.97
CA SER A 75 -11.85 -10.92 11.72
C SER A 75 -13.05 -10.58 10.82
N GLU A 76 -14.25 -10.53 11.41
CA GLU A 76 -15.46 -10.17 10.66
C GLU A 76 -15.29 -8.83 9.95
N GLU A 77 -14.57 -7.88 10.55
CA GLU A 77 -14.28 -6.58 9.95
C GLU A 77 -13.36 -6.68 8.72
N ASP A 78 -12.35 -7.57 8.74
CA ASP A 78 -11.44 -7.79 7.61
C ASP A 78 -12.11 -8.48 6.40
N THR A 79 -13.22 -9.18 6.62
CA THR A 79 -13.93 -9.94 5.58
C THR A 79 -15.24 -9.29 5.14
N LYS A 80 -15.84 -8.42 5.96
CA LYS A 80 -17.12 -7.73 5.71
C LYS A 80 -17.24 -7.11 4.33
N MET A 81 -16.21 -6.44 3.83
CA MET A 81 -16.28 -5.70 2.57
C MET A 81 -16.08 -6.57 1.31
N TYR A 82 -15.82 -7.88 1.46
CA TYR A 82 -15.87 -8.80 0.31
C TYR A 82 -17.30 -9.01 -0.19
N PHE A 83 -18.30 -8.90 0.68
CA PHE A 83 -19.70 -8.98 0.31
C PHE A 83 -20.13 -7.72 -0.45
N TYR A 84 -20.64 -7.92 -1.67
CA TYR A 84 -21.11 -6.83 -2.53
C TYR A 84 -22.14 -5.94 -1.82
N GLU A 85 -23.13 -6.55 -1.15
CA GLU A 85 -24.18 -5.83 -0.44
C GLU A 85 -23.65 -4.87 0.62
N ASN A 86 -22.56 -5.24 1.30
CA ASN A 86 -21.94 -4.38 2.31
C ASN A 86 -21.26 -3.17 1.69
N ARG A 87 -20.69 -3.31 0.49
CA ARG A 87 -20.12 -2.18 -0.25
C ARG A 87 -21.23 -1.27 -0.78
N LEU A 88 -22.28 -1.85 -1.35
CA LEU A 88 -23.43 -1.09 -1.86
C LEU A 88 -24.05 -0.20 -0.78
N LYS A 89 -24.24 -0.74 0.43
CA LYS A 89 -24.77 0.01 1.59
C LYS A 89 -23.95 1.23 2.00
N THR A 90 -22.71 1.37 1.56
CA THR A 90 -21.92 2.57 1.88
C THR A 90 -22.37 3.81 1.11
N PHE A 91 -23.04 3.63 -0.04
CA PHE A 91 -23.43 4.70 -0.96
C PHE A 91 -24.79 5.34 -0.62
N GLU A 92 -25.03 5.71 0.64
CA GLU A 92 -26.33 6.28 1.07
C GLU A 92 -26.61 7.66 0.48
N SER A 93 -25.58 8.47 0.24
CA SER A 93 -25.69 9.85 -0.27
C SER A 93 -24.82 10.07 -1.52
N TRP A 94 -24.74 9.06 -2.38
CA TRP A 94 -23.97 9.15 -3.61
C TRP A 94 -24.67 10.06 -4.63
N PRO A 95 -23.96 10.99 -5.29
CA PRO A 95 -24.59 12.01 -6.13
C PRO A 95 -25.06 11.52 -7.51
N PHE A 96 -24.71 10.29 -7.93
CA PHE A 96 -25.01 9.75 -9.26
C PHE A 96 -25.95 8.55 -9.17
N ASP A 97 -27.05 8.57 -9.92
CA ASP A 97 -28.12 7.58 -9.86
C ASP A 97 -28.35 6.86 -11.21
N GLU A 98 -29.58 6.41 -11.49
CA GLU A 98 -29.93 5.47 -12.57
C GLU A 98 -29.51 5.93 -13.99
N ASP A 99 -29.39 7.24 -14.22
CA ASP A 99 -29.00 7.80 -15.54
C ASP A 99 -27.46 7.85 -15.74
N CYS A 100 -26.68 7.46 -14.73
CA CYS A 100 -25.23 7.52 -14.74
C CYS A 100 -24.58 6.14 -14.99
N THR A 101 -23.31 6.15 -15.41
CA THR A 101 -22.47 4.94 -15.46
C THR A 101 -21.86 4.63 -14.10
N CYS A 102 -21.51 5.66 -13.32
CA CYS A 102 -20.92 5.56 -11.99
C CYS A 102 -21.97 5.38 -10.86
N THR A 103 -23.01 4.57 -11.09
CA THR A 103 -24.04 4.28 -10.08
C THR A 103 -23.47 3.56 -8.85
N PRO A 104 -24.14 3.59 -7.68
CA PRO A 104 -23.74 2.84 -6.49
C PRO A 104 -23.46 1.35 -6.76
N GLU A 105 -24.28 0.71 -7.60
CA GLU A 105 -24.12 -0.70 -7.98
C GLU A 105 -22.83 -0.94 -8.77
N ASN A 106 -22.54 -0.07 -9.73
CA ASN A 106 -21.34 -0.20 -10.56
C ASN A 106 -20.07 0.13 -9.75
N MET A 107 -20.14 1.12 -8.86
CA MET A 107 -19.09 1.44 -7.91
C MET A 107 -18.79 0.25 -6.97
N ALA A 108 -19.83 -0.32 -6.35
CA ALA A 108 -19.69 -1.47 -5.45
C ALA A 108 -19.22 -2.74 -6.20
N LYS A 109 -19.65 -2.97 -7.45
CA LYS A 109 -19.13 -4.06 -8.30
C LYS A 109 -17.65 -3.88 -8.60
N ALA A 110 -17.20 -2.66 -8.86
CA ALA A 110 -15.79 -2.31 -9.04
C ALA A 110 -14.98 -2.27 -7.72
N GLY A 111 -15.57 -2.68 -6.60
CA GLY A 111 -14.86 -2.80 -5.32
C GLY A 111 -14.72 -1.48 -4.56
N PHE A 112 -15.40 -0.42 -4.97
CA PHE A 112 -15.42 0.82 -4.22
C PHE A 112 -16.39 0.77 -3.04
N ILE A 113 -16.06 1.54 -2.02
CA ILE A 113 -16.93 1.97 -0.93
C ILE A 113 -16.94 3.49 -0.90
N HIS A 114 -18.07 4.08 -0.51
CA HIS A 114 -18.20 5.52 -0.36
C HIS A 114 -17.62 5.96 0.98
N THR A 115 -16.70 6.93 0.95
CA THR A 115 -16.05 7.48 2.14
C THR A 115 -15.99 9.01 2.04
N PRO A 116 -17.16 9.68 2.10
CA PRO A 116 -17.24 11.13 1.87
C PRO A 116 -16.47 11.91 2.94
N SER A 117 -16.01 13.09 2.56
CA SER A 117 -15.48 14.09 3.50
C SER A 117 -16.22 15.41 3.33
N ASP A 118 -16.15 16.29 4.33
CA ASP A 118 -16.83 17.60 4.29
C ASP A 118 -16.48 18.43 3.05
N ASN A 119 -15.26 18.27 2.51
CA ASN A 119 -14.77 19.03 1.36
C ASN A 119 -14.96 18.30 0.03
N SER A 120 -15.25 17.01 0.06
CA SER A 120 -15.30 16.16 -1.13
C SER A 120 -16.32 15.03 -0.89
N PRO A 121 -17.59 15.25 -1.30
CA PRO A 121 -18.71 14.36 -0.97
C PRO A 121 -18.74 13.09 -1.82
N ASP A 122 -17.95 13.00 -2.88
CA ASP A 122 -17.91 11.90 -3.85
C ASP A 122 -16.63 11.05 -3.74
N ILE A 123 -15.90 11.14 -2.62
CA ILE A 123 -14.74 10.26 -2.41
C ILE A 123 -15.18 8.80 -2.35
N ALA A 124 -14.58 7.99 -3.21
CA ALA A 124 -14.72 6.54 -3.20
C ALA A 124 -13.35 5.87 -3.02
N MET A 125 -13.29 4.86 -2.14
CA MET A 125 -12.09 4.09 -1.88
C MET A 125 -12.29 2.63 -2.26
N CYS A 126 -11.34 2.04 -2.98
CA CYS A 126 -11.34 0.59 -3.17
C CYS A 126 -11.11 -0.10 -1.82
N PHE A 127 -12.03 -0.98 -1.41
CA PHE A 127 -11.90 -1.67 -0.13
C PHE A 127 -10.62 -2.49 -0.06
N PHE A 128 -10.11 -2.99 -1.19
CA PHE A 128 -8.98 -3.94 -1.28
C PHE A 128 -7.61 -3.28 -1.38
N CYS A 129 -7.39 -2.45 -2.40
CA CYS A 129 -6.09 -1.81 -2.62
C CYS A 129 -5.98 -0.43 -1.96
N LEU A 130 -7.06 0.07 -1.36
CA LEU A 130 -7.14 1.35 -0.64
C LEU A 130 -6.85 2.59 -1.51
N LYS A 131 -6.95 2.46 -2.84
CA LYS A 131 -6.89 3.59 -3.77
C LYS A 131 -8.15 4.43 -3.60
N GLU A 132 -7.96 5.71 -3.30
CA GLU A 132 -9.01 6.72 -3.16
C GLU A 132 -9.08 7.56 -4.44
N LEU A 133 -10.30 7.77 -4.94
CA LEU A 133 -10.60 8.58 -6.11
C LEU A 133 -11.74 9.55 -5.78
N GLU A 134 -11.66 10.75 -6.34
CA GLU A 134 -12.67 11.81 -6.23
C GLU A 134 -12.84 12.56 -7.56
N GLY A 135 -13.89 13.35 -7.65
CA GLY A 135 -14.26 14.09 -8.86
C GLY A 135 -14.93 13.21 -9.90
N TRP A 136 -15.82 12.32 -9.47
CA TRP A 136 -16.58 11.40 -10.32
C TRP A 136 -17.49 12.18 -11.27
N GLU A 137 -17.52 11.78 -12.53
CA GLU A 137 -18.44 12.29 -13.54
C GLU A 137 -19.49 11.21 -13.89
N PRO A 138 -20.72 11.59 -14.29
CA PRO A 138 -21.79 10.64 -14.62
C PRO A 138 -21.38 9.54 -15.61
N GLU A 139 -20.52 9.84 -16.57
CA GLU A 139 -20.11 8.92 -17.64
C GLU A 139 -18.95 7.99 -17.25
N ASP A 140 -18.38 8.15 -16.07
CA ASP A 140 -17.23 7.37 -15.65
C ASP A 140 -17.59 5.91 -15.40
N ASP A 141 -16.72 5.02 -15.89
CA ASP A 141 -16.81 3.58 -15.68
C ASP A 141 -15.93 3.19 -14.49
N PRO A 142 -16.52 2.83 -13.33
CA PRO A 142 -15.74 2.57 -12.12
C PRO A 142 -14.70 1.46 -12.29
N LEU A 143 -15.00 0.45 -13.11
CA LEU A 143 -14.07 -0.65 -13.34
C LEU A 143 -12.86 -0.20 -14.19
N LYS A 144 -13.09 0.65 -15.19
CA LYS A 144 -11.99 1.22 -16.00
C LYS A 144 -11.13 2.16 -15.18
N GLU A 145 -11.74 3.04 -14.38
CA GLU A 145 -11.01 3.96 -13.52
C GLU A 145 -10.17 3.20 -12.49
N HIS A 146 -10.73 2.17 -11.86
CA HIS A 146 -9.96 1.32 -10.95
C HIS A 146 -8.77 0.65 -11.65
N LYS A 147 -8.96 0.07 -12.83
CA LYS A 147 -7.85 -0.55 -13.60
C LYS A 147 -6.78 0.46 -14.01
N SER A 148 -7.17 1.68 -14.34
CA SER A 148 -6.26 2.76 -14.71
C SER A 148 -5.39 3.20 -13.52
N HIS A 149 -6.00 3.38 -12.35
CA HIS A 149 -5.33 3.93 -11.16
C HIS A 149 -4.68 2.87 -10.26
N SER A 150 -5.12 1.61 -10.34
CA SER A 150 -4.56 0.49 -9.56
C SER A 150 -4.58 -0.82 -10.37
N PRO A 151 -3.79 -0.92 -11.47
CA PRO A 151 -3.77 -2.10 -12.34
C PRO A 151 -3.31 -3.38 -11.63
N SER A 152 -2.63 -3.26 -10.48
CA SER A 152 -2.16 -4.39 -9.66
C SER A 152 -3.14 -4.80 -8.55
N CYS A 153 -4.35 -4.23 -8.49
CA CYS A 153 -5.36 -4.60 -7.51
C CYS A 153 -5.84 -6.05 -7.73
N HIS A 154 -5.52 -6.94 -6.78
CA HIS A 154 -5.78 -8.36 -6.92
C HIS A 154 -7.28 -8.71 -6.89
N PHE A 155 -8.11 -7.83 -6.33
CA PHE A 155 -9.57 -7.97 -6.40
C PHE A 155 -10.09 -7.79 -7.83
N ILE A 156 -9.56 -6.82 -8.58
CA ILE A 156 -10.02 -6.51 -9.95
C ILE A 156 -9.45 -7.48 -10.99
N THR A 157 -8.26 -8.03 -10.73
CA THR A 157 -7.65 -9.04 -11.61
C THR A 157 -8.13 -10.46 -11.30
N LEU A 158 -9.03 -10.63 -10.34
CA LEU A 158 -9.53 -11.94 -9.93
C LEU A 158 -10.30 -12.61 -11.06
N LYS A 159 -9.97 -13.87 -11.37
CA LYS A 159 -10.58 -14.62 -12.49
C LYS A 159 -11.86 -15.37 -12.10
N LYS A 160 -12.12 -15.52 -10.80
CA LYS A 160 -13.27 -16.20 -10.21
C LYS A 160 -14.03 -15.20 -9.34
N LYS A 161 -15.31 -15.45 -9.08
CA LYS A 161 -16.00 -14.70 -8.03
C LYS A 161 -15.43 -15.09 -6.68
N VAL A 162 -15.55 -14.19 -5.70
CA VAL A 162 -15.08 -14.45 -4.33
C VAL A 162 -15.79 -15.66 -3.70
N GLU A 163 -17.08 -15.83 -3.99
CA GLU A 163 -17.90 -16.97 -3.54
C GLU A 163 -17.42 -18.34 -4.08
N ASP A 164 -16.70 -18.34 -5.20
CA ASP A 164 -16.19 -19.56 -5.86
C ASP A 164 -14.74 -19.88 -5.48
N LEU A 165 -14.13 -19.10 -4.58
CA LEU A 165 -12.76 -19.33 -4.13
C LEU A 165 -12.70 -20.45 -3.10
N THR A 166 -11.69 -21.30 -3.23
CA THR A 166 -11.28 -22.18 -2.14
C THR A 166 -10.73 -21.36 -0.98
N VAL A 167 -10.72 -21.94 0.22
CA VAL A 167 -10.13 -21.32 1.42
C VAL A 167 -8.67 -20.92 1.19
N GLU A 168 -7.89 -21.75 0.50
CA GLU A 168 -6.49 -21.45 0.16
C GLU A 168 -6.37 -20.23 -0.77
N GLU A 169 -7.21 -20.15 -1.81
CA GLU A 169 -7.23 -19.01 -2.73
C GLU A 169 -7.65 -17.72 -2.01
N PHE A 170 -8.63 -17.81 -1.11
CA PHE A 170 -9.05 -16.67 -0.29
C PHE A 170 -7.94 -16.18 0.63
N PHE A 171 -7.21 -17.08 1.32
CA PHE A 171 -6.06 -16.68 2.13
C PHE A 171 -4.93 -16.04 1.32
N LYS A 172 -4.68 -16.55 0.10
CA LYS A 172 -3.73 -15.90 -0.83
C LYS A 172 -4.20 -14.50 -1.19
N LEU A 173 -5.49 -14.32 -1.49
CA LEU A 173 -6.06 -13.00 -1.78
C LEU A 173 -5.94 -12.05 -0.57
N GLN A 174 -6.23 -12.51 0.64
CA GLN A 174 -6.07 -11.74 1.87
C GLN A 174 -4.62 -11.35 2.17
N LYS A 175 -3.67 -12.23 1.88
CA LYS A 175 -2.24 -11.91 1.95
C LYS A 175 -1.89 -10.72 1.05
N GLU A 176 -2.42 -10.69 -0.17
CA GLU A 176 -2.17 -9.57 -1.09
C GLU A 176 -2.85 -8.28 -0.60
N ARG A 177 -4.08 -8.35 -0.06
CA ARG A 177 -4.74 -7.21 0.60
C ARG A 177 -3.88 -6.62 1.72
N ARG A 178 -3.35 -7.48 2.61
CA ARG A 178 -2.50 -7.06 3.73
C ARG A 178 -1.25 -6.31 3.27
N LYS A 179 -0.65 -6.69 2.12
CA LYS A 179 0.48 -5.94 1.55
C LYS A 179 0.10 -4.51 1.20
N PHE A 180 -1.08 -4.29 0.60
CA PHE A 180 -1.56 -2.93 0.30
C PHE A 180 -1.76 -2.10 1.58
N ILE A 181 -2.38 -2.69 2.62
CA ILE A 181 -2.58 -2.02 3.92
C ILE A 181 -1.24 -1.61 4.54
N ILE A 182 -0.30 -2.55 4.64
CA ILE A 182 1.02 -2.28 5.22
C ILE A 182 1.75 -1.22 4.40
N ASN A 183 1.75 -1.34 3.07
CA ASN A 183 2.43 -0.38 2.19
C ASN A 183 1.85 1.04 2.35
N LYS A 184 0.52 1.19 2.33
CA LYS A 184 -0.15 2.49 2.55
C LYS A 184 0.23 3.07 3.92
N SER A 185 0.13 2.26 4.98
CA SER A 185 0.49 2.70 6.34
C SER A 185 1.95 3.12 6.47
N CYS A 186 2.89 2.38 5.86
CA CYS A 186 4.30 2.74 5.87
C CYS A 186 4.54 4.06 5.12
N ASN A 187 3.95 4.23 3.94
CA ASN A 187 4.08 5.46 3.17
C ASN A 187 3.51 6.66 3.94
N ASP A 188 2.34 6.53 4.56
CA ASP A 188 1.72 7.59 5.35
C ASP A 188 2.61 8.02 6.53
N ILE A 189 3.26 7.06 7.20
CA ILE A 189 4.19 7.33 8.31
C ILE A 189 5.44 8.06 7.78
N ILE A 190 5.98 7.61 6.64
CA ILE A 190 7.15 8.24 6.00
C ILE A 190 6.82 9.69 5.62
N THR A 191 5.70 9.93 4.93
CA THR A 191 5.27 11.27 4.53
C THR A 191 5.13 12.20 5.73
N LYS A 192 4.45 11.76 6.80
CA LYS A 192 4.31 12.55 8.03
C LYS A 192 5.66 12.89 8.66
N PHE A 193 6.59 11.93 8.69
CA PHE A 193 7.93 12.15 9.20
C PHE A 193 8.71 13.16 8.34
N GLU A 194 8.62 13.07 7.02
CA GLU A 194 9.25 14.01 6.10
C GLU A 194 8.70 15.44 6.27
N GLU A 195 7.39 15.60 6.41
CA GLU A 195 6.74 16.89 6.67
C GLU A 195 7.20 17.50 8.00
N ALA A 196 7.16 16.70 9.08
CA ALA A 196 7.65 17.14 10.39
C ALA A 196 9.14 17.52 10.35
N SER A 197 9.95 16.77 9.59
CA SER A 197 11.36 17.06 9.40
C SER A 197 11.61 18.37 8.64
N LYS A 198 10.81 18.67 7.60
CA LYS A 198 10.89 19.95 6.86
C LYS A 198 10.58 21.14 7.74
N LEU A 199 9.50 21.06 8.53
CA LEU A 199 9.12 22.12 9.46
C LEU A 199 10.22 22.36 10.50
N ARG A 200 10.73 21.30 11.11
CA ARG A 200 11.82 21.40 12.08
C ARG A 200 13.08 22.03 11.48
N ARG A 201 13.42 21.68 10.23
CA ARG A 201 14.57 22.29 9.53
C ARG A 201 14.34 23.79 9.29
N ALA A 202 13.13 24.18 8.87
CA ALA A 202 12.78 25.59 8.69
C ALA A 202 12.91 26.38 10.00
N ASP A 203 12.44 25.83 11.12
CA ASP A 203 12.54 26.47 12.44
C ASP A 203 14.00 26.67 12.88
N ILE A 204 14.85 25.67 12.66
CA ILE A 204 16.29 25.76 12.97
C ILE A 204 16.94 26.87 12.16
N ILE A 205 16.63 26.97 10.85
CA ILE A 205 17.15 28.01 9.98
C ILE A 205 16.68 29.39 10.46
N LYS A 206 15.38 29.56 10.72
CA LYS A 206 14.81 30.82 11.20
C LYS A 206 15.48 31.28 12.50
N THR A 207 15.64 30.37 13.46
CA THR A 207 16.32 30.64 14.74
C THR A 207 17.78 31.05 14.53
N ALA A 208 18.49 30.38 13.62
CA ALA A 208 19.89 30.68 13.33
C ALA A 208 20.09 32.05 12.64
N MET A 209 19.09 32.54 11.91
CA MET A 209 19.12 33.84 11.24
C MET A 209 18.71 35.02 12.16
N GLY A 210 18.27 34.75 13.39
CA GLY A 210 17.85 35.79 14.34
C GLY A 210 16.53 36.46 13.95
N GLU A 211 15.72 35.81 13.12
CA GLU A 211 14.36 36.24 12.80
C GLU A 211 13.43 35.63 13.86
N GLU A 212 12.96 36.43 14.82
CA GLU A 212 11.91 36.00 15.78
C GLU A 212 10.50 36.12 15.15
#